data_AF-A0A3A5B5I4-F1
#
_entry.id   AF-A0A3A5B5I4-F1
#
_cell.length_a   1.000
_cell.length_b   1.000
_cell.length_c   1.000
_cell.angle_alpha   90.00
_cell.angle_beta   90.00
_cell.angle_gamma   90.00
#
_symmetry.space_group_name_H-M   'P 1'
#
loop_
_entity.id
_entity.type
_entity.pdbx_description
1 polymer ?
#
loop_
_entity_poly.entity_id
_entity_poly.type
_entity_poly.pdbx_seq_one_letter_code
_entity_poly.pdbx_strand_id
1 'polypeptide(L)'
;MVYHFPAHNRLRPGYEGLDLPALGIPTEREYLEAYCRLTGRSGIPDWNFFVGFSIFRLAAIIQGVYRRGLDGTASFESASLYGTQVSVLADIGWRIVSSKNESFH
;
A
#
# COMPACT_ATOMS: atom_id res chain seq x y z
N MET A 1 0.77 4.25 1.69
CA MET A 1 0.48 2.78 1.54
C MET A 1 -0.60 2.31 2.50
N VAL A 2 -0.38 2.29 3.82
CA VAL A 2 -1.38 1.76 4.79
C VAL A 2 -2.68 2.58 4.78
N TYR A 3 -2.57 3.88 4.49
CA TYR A 3 -3.71 4.78 4.27
C TYR A 3 -4.63 4.40 3.11
N HIS A 4 -4.16 3.60 2.14
CA HIS A 4 -4.94 3.21 0.94
C HIS A 4 -5.36 1.74 0.94
N PHE A 5 -5.22 1.05 2.07
CA PHE A 5 -5.70 -0.32 2.22
C PHE A 5 -6.97 -0.33 3.07
N PRO A 6 -8.01 -1.10 2.69
CA PRO A 6 -9.20 -1.26 3.49
C PRO A 6 -8.87 -1.83 4.88
N ALA A 7 -9.51 -1.30 5.92
CA ALA A 7 -9.34 -1.81 7.27
C ALA A 7 -9.71 -3.29 7.43
N HIS A 8 -10.65 -3.78 6.63
CA HIS A 8 -11.10 -5.17 6.64
C HIS A 8 -10.22 -6.11 5.79
N ASN A 9 -9.10 -5.64 5.24
CA ASN A 9 -8.20 -6.50 4.48
C ASN A 9 -7.54 -7.54 5.40
N ARG A 10 -7.82 -8.83 5.14
CA ARG A 10 -7.40 -9.95 6.00
C ARG A 10 -5.89 -10.19 6.08
N LEU A 11 -5.09 -9.73 5.13
CA LEU A 11 -3.65 -9.89 5.20
C LEU A 11 -2.94 -8.69 5.80
N ARG A 12 -3.35 -7.50 5.35
CA ARG A 12 -2.76 -6.23 5.76
C ARG A 12 -3.90 -5.25 5.95
N PRO A 13 -4.49 -5.23 7.16
CA PRO A 13 -5.43 -4.19 7.54
C PRO A 13 -4.78 -2.82 7.31
N GLY A 14 -5.51 -1.93 6.65
CA GLY A 14 -5.12 -0.54 6.49
C GLY A 14 -6.04 0.41 7.25
N TYR A 15 -6.02 1.67 6.83
CA TYR A 15 -6.75 2.76 7.47
C TYR A 15 -7.95 3.26 6.68
N GLU A 16 -8.15 2.78 5.45
CA GLU A 16 -9.29 3.17 4.62
C GLU A 16 -10.60 2.68 5.27
N GLY A 17 -11.52 3.63 5.50
CA GLY A 17 -12.80 3.41 6.17
C GLY A 17 -12.78 3.56 7.69
N LEU A 18 -11.64 3.90 8.31
CA LEU A 18 -11.55 4.21 9.74
C LEU A 18 -11.66 5.72 10.01
N ASP A 19 -12.19 6.07 11.17
CA ASP A 19 -12.11 7.42 11.73
C ASP A 19 -10.73 7.62 12.37
N LEU A 20 -9.76 8.11 11.60
CA LEU A 20 -8.38 8.28 12.06
C LEU A 20 -8.27 9.31 13.20
N PRO A 21 -8.95 10.48 13.12
CA PRO A 21 -8.98 11.42 14.25
C PRO A 21 -9.48 10.80 15.55
N ALA A 22 -10.58 10.02 15.52
CA ALA A 22 -11.09 9.35 16.72
C ALA A 22 -10.12 8.32 17.31
N LEU A 23 -9.25 7.73 16.47
CA LEU A 23 -8.20 6.79 16.87
C LEU A 23 -6.89 7.49 17.29
N GLY A 24 -6.83 8.83 17.22
CA GLY A 24 -5.60 9.59 17.47
C GLY A 24 -4.52 9.36 16.41
N ILE A 25 -4.90 8.88 15.23
CA ILE A 25 -4.00 8.63 14.10
C ILE A 25 -4.04 9.86 13.19
N PRO A 26 -2.88 10.46 12.84
CA PRO A 26 -2.85 11.56 11.90
C PRO A 26 -3.33 11.10 10.51
N THR A 27 -3.96 12.01 9.77
CA THR A 27 -4.26 11.79 8.37
C THR A 27 -2.98 11.63 7.55
N GLU A 28 -3.07 11.03 6.36
CA GLU A 28 -1.90 10.89 5.48
C GLU A 28 -1.28 12.24 5.14
N ARG A 29 -2.11 13.28 4.93
CA ARG A 29 -1.66 14.65 4.68
C ARG A 29 -0.87 15.22 5.86
N GLU A 30 -1.41 15.14 7.08
CA GLU A 30 -0.72 15.64 8.28
C GLU A 30 0.61 14.92 8.50
N TYR A 31 0.64 13.62 8.21
CA TYR A 31 1.87 12.83 8.27
C TYR A 31 2.91 13.31 7.24
N LEU A 32 2.49 13.56 5.99
CA LEU A 32 3.37 14.08 4.93
C LEU A 32 3.88 15.50 5.24
N GLU A 33 3.02 16.37 5.77
CA GLU A 33 3.40 17.73 6.20
C GLU A 33 4.44 17.68 7.32
N ALA A 34 4.23 16.84 8.34
CA ALA A 34 5.19 16.65 9.42
C ALA A 34 6.52 16.12 8.89
N TYR A 35 6.49 15.13 7.99
CA TYR A 35 7.68 14.58 7.36
C TYR A 35 8.45 15.63 6.54
N CYS A 36 7.76 16.43 5.73
CA CYS A 36 8.38 17.49 4.93
C CYS A 36 9.04 18.54 5.83
N ARG A 37 8.35 18.99 6.87
CA ARG A 37 8.89 19.92 7.87
C ARG A 37 10.15 19.39 8.55
N LEU A 38 10.14 18.12 8.96
CA LEU A 38 11.28 17.50 9.65
C LEU A 38 12.48 17.24 8.73
N THR A 39 12.23 17.10 7.43
CA THR A 39 13.28 16.81 6.44
C THR A 39 13.70 18.02 5.61
N GLY A 40 13.15 19.20 5.88
CA GLY A 40 13.43 20.45 5.15
C GLY A 40 12.92 20.43 3.69
N ARG A 41 11.90 19.63 3.39
CA ARG A 41 11.29 19.54 2.05
C ARG A 41 10.08 20.47 1.97
N SER A 42 9.85 21.07 0.82
CA SER A 42 8.65 21.86 0.53
C SER A 42 7.42 20.99 0.24
N GLY A 43 7.62 19.73 -0.13
CA GLY A 43 6.57 18.77 -0.44
C GLY A 43 7.16 17.50 -1.03
N ILE A 44 6.28 16.56 -1.39
CA ILE A 44 6.64 15.35 -2.13
C ILE A 44 5.80 15.33 -3.41
N PRO A 45 6.33 15.80 -4.55
CA PRO A 45 5.62 15.71 -5.82
C PRO A 45 5.37 14.24 -6.17
N ASP A 46 4.28 13.97 -6.87
CA ASP A 46 3.92 12.62 -7.33
C ASP A 46 3.82 11.58 -6.20
N TRP A 47 3.31 11.96 -5.02
CA TRP A 47 3.14 11.03 -3.90
C TRP A 47 2.42 9.73 -4.30
N ASN A 48 1.38 9.82 -5.13
CA ASN A 48 0.65 8.66 -5.62
C ASN A 48 1.51 7.69 -6.43
N PHE A 49 2.53 8.18 -7.15
CA PHE A 49 3.49 7.32 -7.83
C PHE A 49 4.29 6.48 -6.83
N PHE A 50 4.82 7.10 -5.77
CA PHE A 50 5.58 6.39 -4.73
C PHE A 50 4.73 5.35 -4.00
N VAL A 51 3.47 5.70 -3.71
CA VAL A 51 2.50 4.76 -3.13
C VAL A 51 2.23 3.60 -4.09
N GLY A 52 1.87 3.89 -5.34
CA GLY A 52 1.60 2.88 -6.36
C GLY A 52 2.78 1.95 -6.56
N PHE A 53 3.99 2.50 -6.75
CA PHE A 53 5.23 1.74 -6.86
C PHE A 53 5.47 0.83 -5.65
N SER A 54 5.26 1.33 -4.43
CA SER A 54 5.43 0.53 -3.21
C SER A 54 4.46 -0.66 -3.15
N ILE A 55 3.24 -0.48 -3.66
CA ILE A 55 2.23 -1.54 -3.74
C ILE A 55 2.57 -2.55 -4.82
N PHE A 56 3.00 -2.11 -6.00
CA PHE A 56 3.51 -3.00 -7.05
C PHE A 56 4.72 -3.83 -6.58
N ARG A 57 5.65 -3.20 -5.86
CA ARG A 57 6.79 -3.89 -5.25
C ARG A 57 6.33 -4.97 -4.28
N LEU A 58 5.32 -4.69 -3.45
CA LEU A 58 4.74 -5.68 -2.55
C LEU A 58 4.08 -6.84 -3.32
N ALA A 59 3.32 -6.54 -4.37
CA ALA A 59 2.69 -7.54 -5.23
C ALA A 59 3.75 -8.48 -5.87
N ALA A 60 4.87 -7.93 -6.34
CA ALA A 60 5.98 -8.70 -6.90
C ALA A 60 6.65 -9.61 -5.86
N ILE A 61 6.85 -9.13 -4.62
CA ILE A 61 7.38 -9.95 -3.52
C ILE A 61 6.46 -11.14 -3.24
N ILE A 62 5.15 -10.88 -3.16
CA ILE A 62 4.14 -11.92 -2.91
C ILE A 62 4.08 -12.92 -4.06
N GLN A 63 4.17 -12.47 -5.32
CA GLN A 63 4.31 -13.37 -6.47
C GLN A 63 5.53 -14.27 -6.37
N GLY A 64 6.69 -13.72 -5.98
CA GLY A 64 7.89 -14.51 -5.80
C GLY A 64 7.73 -15.60 -4.73
N VAL A 65 7.04 -15.29 -3.61
CA VAL A 65 6.71 -16.27 -2.56
C VAL A 65 5.74 -17.32 -3.10
N TYR A 66 4.68 -16.90 -3.78
CA TYR A 66 3.69 -17.79 -4.39
C TYR A 66 4.34 -18.78 -5.36
N ARG A 67 5.17 -18.28 -6.28
CA ARG A 67 5.91 -19.11 -7.23
C ARG A 67 6.80 -20.14 -6.54
N ARG A 68 7.58 -19.74 -5.53
CA ARG A 68 8.40 -20.68 -4.74
C ARG A 68 7.55 -21.72 -4.00
N GLY A 69 6.36 -21.35 -3.54
CA GLY A 69 5.40 -22.28 -2.96
C GLY A 69 4.88 -23.31 -3.96
N LEU A 70 4.55 -22.90 -5.18
CA LEU A 70 4.17 -23.81 -6.28
C LEU A 70 5.31 -24.76 -6.66
N ASP A 71 6.55 -24.25 -6.67
CA ASP A 71 7.75 -25.04 -6.95
C ASP A 71 8.13 -25.98 -5.77
N GLY A 72 7.31 -26.05 -4.70
CA GLY A 72 7.51 -26.96 -3.56
C GLY A 72 8.61 -26.53 -2.58
N THR A 73 9.10 -25.29 -2.70
CA THR A 73 10.22 -24.76 -1.90
C THR A 73 9.77 -23.88 -0.72
N ALA A 74 8.47 -23.63 -0.57
CA ALA A 74 7.88 -22.94 0.59
C ALA A 74 6.67 -23.73 1.13
N SER A 75 6.36 -23.59 2.43
CA SER A 75 5.32 -24.38 3.11
C SER A 75 3.92 -24.18 2.48
N PHE A 76 3.24 -25.30 2.25
CA PHE A 76 2.05 -25.48 1.42
C PHE A 76 0.82 -24.64 1.84
N GLU A 77 0.69 -24.24 3.11
CA GLU A 77 -0.47 -23.48 3.61
C GLU A 77 -0.57 -22.04 3.06
N SER A 78 0.54 -21.49 2.57
CA SER A 78 0.63 -20.09 2.15
C SER A 78 0.25 -19.87 0.68
N ALA A 79 0.47 -20.84 -0.20
CA ALA A 79 0.43 -20.61 -1.65
C ALA A 79 -0.98 -20.27 -2.18
N SER A 80 -2.02 -21.00 -1.75
CA SER A 80 -3.39 -20.74 -2.24
C SER A 80 -3.91 -19.35 -1.84
N LEU A 81 -3.53 -18.86 -0.66
CA LEU A 81 -3.91 -17.53 -0.17
C LEU A 81 -3.28 -16.41 -1.02
N TYR A 82 -2.03 -16.58 -1.44
CA TYR A 82 -1.26 -15.55 -2.15
C TYR A 82 -1.59 -15.40 -3.64
N GLY A 83 -2.06 -16.45 -4.32
CA GLY A 83 -2.40 -16.40 -5.75
C GLY A 83 -3.46 -15.34 -6.07
N THR A 84 -4.57 -15.34 -5.33
CA THR A 84 -5.68 -14.36 -5.50
C THR A 84 -5.29 -12.93 -5.11
N GLN A 85 -4.29 -12.76 -4.24
CA GLN A 85 -3.96 -11.48 -3.63
C GLN A 85 -3.02 -10.62 -4.44
N VAL A 86 -2.22 -11.24 -5.31
CA VAL A 86 -1.36 -10.47 -6.21
C VAL A 86 -2.21 -9.63 -7.14
N SER A 87 -3.27 -10.19 -7.72
CA SER A 87 -4.17 -9.45 -8.61
C SER A 87 -4.81 -8.27 -7.87
N VAL A 88 -5.30 -8.49 -6.65
CA VAL A 88 -5.88 -7.41 -5.83
C VAL A 88 -4.87 -6.30 -5.53
N LEU A 89 -3.65 -6.64 -5.16
CA LEU A 89 -2.62 -5.63 -4.88
C LEU A 89 -2.18 -4.90 -6.14
N ALA A 90 -2.06 -5.60 -7.27
CA ALA A 90 -1.77 -4.98 -8.56
C ALA A 90 -2.88 -3.99 -8.97
N ASP A 91 -4.15 -4.35 -8.79
CA ASP A 91 -5.29 -3.50 -9.09
C ASP A 91 -5.34 -2.26 -8.19
N ILE A 92 -5.06 -2.41 -6.89
CA ILE A 92 -4.97 -1.27 -5.97
C ILE A 92 -3.82 -0.34 -6.37
N GLY A 93 -2.64 -0.90 -6.69
CA GLY A 93 -1.48 -0.14 -7.16
C GLY A 93 -1.79 0.63 -8.44
N TRP A 94 -2.46 -0.03 -9.39
CA TRP A 94 -2.88 0.57 -10.65
C TRP A 94 -3.89 1.71 -10.45
N ARG A 95 -4.88 1.52 -9.57
CA ARG A 95 -5.88 2.55 -9.24
C ARG A 95 -5.23 3.78 -8.64
N ILE A 96 -4.27 3.61 -7.74
CA ILE A 96 -3.60 4.73 -7.06
C ILE A 96 -2.73 5.51 -8.05
N VAL A 97 -1.90 4.83 -8.86
CA VAL A 97 -1.04 5.52 -9.83
C VAL A 97 -1.85 6.19 -10.95
N SER A 98 -3.04 5.65 -11.27
CA SER A 98 -3.95 6.20 -12.28
C SER A 98 -4.86 7.31 -11.74
N SER A 99 -4.94 7.49 -10.41
CA SER A 99 -5.67 8.59 -9.81
C SER A 99 -4.88 9.90 -10.02
N LYS A 100 -5.56 10.99 -10.39
CA LYS A 100 -4.92 12.30 -10.50
C LYS A 100 -4.21 12.59 -9.17
N ASN A 101 -2.94 12.99 -9.23
CA ASN A 101 -2.29 13.56 -8.05
C ASN A 101 -3.20 14.65 -7.50
N GLU A 102 -3.56 14.55 -6.22
CA GLU A 102 -3.93 15.76 -5.51
C GLU A 102 -2.66 16.60 -5.49
N SER A 103 -2.61 17.60 -6.36
CA SER A 103 -1.55 18.59 -6.35
C SER A 103 -1.66 19.32 -5.02
N PHE A 104 -0.88 18.89 -4.04
CA PHE A 104 -0.73 19.57 -2.76
C PHE A 104 0.08 20.86 -3.03
N HIS A 105 -0.64 21.93 -3.40
CA HIS A 105 -0.14 23.30 -3.47
C HIS A 105 -0.40 24.02 -2.14
#